data_AF-A0A147B9A2-F1
#
_entry.id   AF-A0A147B9A2-F1
#
_cell.length_a   1.000
_cell.length_b   1.000
_cell.length_c   1.000
_cell.angle_alpha   90.00
_cell.angle_beta   90.00
_cell.angle_gamma   90.00
#
_symmetry.space_group_name_H-M   'P 1'
#
loop_
_entity.id
_entity.type
_entity.pdbx_description
1 polymer ?
#
loop_
_entity_poly.entity_id
_entity_poly.type
_entity_poly.pdbx_seq_one_letter_code
_entity_poly.pdbx_strand_id
1 'polypeptide(L)'
;SDESLAVLALSETLVAYVARRLGPRPWDYVSERAQFLSKELGISYSETLSLFRRHLCLLTQDTNRLQRVLSLLREGQVPQDAILRDLWVFRHNENLMESRLKRAQKVGLLPMRPWMLRCPEETFEAHLRRWEARADALWPHTDTVTYLAERLNCSRGHIRFLTQKNPRLLTIN
;
A
#
# COMPACT_ATOMS: atom_id res chain seq x y z
N SER A 1 11.65 -26.50 -14.12
CA SER A 1 10.87 -25.42 -14.77
C SER A 1 11.22 -24.09 -14.11
N ASP A 2 10.68 -22.95 -14.57
CA ASP A 2 10.94 -21.64 -13.96
C ASP A 2 10.50 -21.58 -12.48
N GLU A 3 9.48 -22.36 -12.11
CA GLU A 3 9.01 -22.52 -10.73
C GLU A 3 10.05 -23.22 -9.86
N SER A 4 10.70 -24.26 -10.40
CA SER A 4 11.81 -24.94 -9.73
C SER A 4 12.96 -23.96 -9.48
N LEU A 5 13.31 -23.13 -10.48
CA LEU A 5 14.38 -22.14 -10.35
C LEU A 5 14.04 -21.04 -9.33
N ALA A 6 12.78 -20.61 -9.24
CA ALA A 6 12.37 -19.59 -8.29
C ALA A 6 12.60 -20.01 -6.81
N VAL A 7 12.38 -21.28 -6.49
CA VAL A 7 12.60 -21.82 -5.13
C VAL A 7 14.03 -22.33 -4.95
N LEU A 8 14.62 -23.01 -5.94
CA LEU A 8 15.99 -23.55 -5.85
C LEU A 8 17.06 -22.45 -5.84
N ALA A 9 16.73 -21.24 -6.28
CA ALA A 9 17.61 -20.10 -6.15
C ALA A 9 17.51 -19.40 -4.78
N LEU A 10 16.80 -19.99 -3.82
CA LEU A 10 16.84 -19.63 -2.41
C LEU A 10 17.99 -20.39 -1.70
N SER A 11 18.45 -19.88 -0.56
CA SER A 11 19.40 -20.64 0.27
C SER A 11 18.79 -21.96 0.75
N GLU A 12 19.61 -22.97 1.02
CA GLU A 12 19.15 -24.29 1.50
C GLU A 12 18.23 -24.18 2.73
N THR A 13 18.53 -23.26 3.63
CA THR A 13 17.71 -22.96 4.82
C THR A 13 16.31 -22.47 4.48
N LEU A 14 16.17 -21.67 3.42
CA LEU A 14 14.88 -21.17 2.94
C LEU A 14 14.13 -22.23 2.13
N VAL A 15 14.82 -23.07 1.36
CA VAL A 15 14.22 -24.23 0.68
C VAL A 15 13.63 -25.19 1.71
N ALA A 16 14.37 -25.52 2.76
CA ALA A 16 13.88 -26.36 3.86
C ALA A 16 12.68 -25.72 4.58
N TYR A 17 12.70 -24.41 4.79
CA TYR A 17 11.58 -23.67 5.35
C TYR A 17 10.32 -23.76 4.47
N VAL A 18 10.45 -23.53 3.16
CA VAL A 18 9.36 -23.62 2.18
C VAL A 18 8.82 -25.05 2.11
N ALA A 19 9.69 -26.05 2.00
CA ALA A 19 9.28 -27.46 1.98
C ALA A 19 8.49 -27.86 3.24
N ARG A 20 8.94 -27.42 4.42
CA ARG A 20 8.22 -27.66 5.68
C ARG A 20 6.86 -26.95 5.73
N ARG A 21 6.75 -25.76 5.13
CA ARG A 21 5.52 -24.95 5.14
C ARG A 21 4.49 -25.40 4.11
N LEU A 22 4.94 -25.81 2.93
CA LEU A 22 4.09 -26.15 1.79
C LEU A 22 3.78 -27.65 1.69
N GLY A 23 4.49 -28.49 2.44
CA GLY A 23 4.26 -29.93 2.47
C GLY A 23 4.87 -30.66 1.25
N PRO A 24 4.38 -31.87 0.94
CA PRO A 24 5.06 -32.82 0.06
C PRO A 24 5.06 -32.44 -1.43
N ARG A 25 4.24 -31.48 -1.87
CA ARG A 25 4.16 -31.00 -3.25
C ARG A 25 4.30 -29.48 -3.33
N PRO A 26 5.49 -28.93 -3.02
CA PRO A 26 5.68 -27.48 -2.96
C PRO A 26 5.52 -26.81 -4.34
N TRP A 27 5.76 -27.53 -5.44
CA TRP A 27 5.76 -26.98 -6.81
C TRP A 27 4.36 -26.63 -7.35
N ASP A 28 3.38 -27.51 -7.12
CA ASP A 28 1.98 -27.25 -7.49
C ASP A 28 1.49 -26.00 -6.74
N TYR A 29 1.81 -25.92 -5.45
CA TYR A 29 1.46 -24.78 -4.61
C TYR A 29 2.13 -23.47 -5.07
N VAL A 30 3.41 -23.50 -5.44
CA VAL A 30 4.11 -22.31 -5.97
C VAL A 30 3.42 -21.79 -7.23
N SER A 31 3.03 -22.70 -8.13
CA SER A 31 2.36 -22.36 -9.39
C SER A 31 0.99 -21.74 -9.14
N GLU A 32 0.15 -22.38 -8.32
CA GLU A 32 -1.17 -21.87 -7.94
C GLU A 32 -1.07 -20.52 -7.22
N ARG A 33 -0.11 -20.38 -6.30
CA ARG A 33 0.14 -19.12 -5.57
C ARG A 33 0.58 -18.01 -6.52
N ALA A 34 1.45 -18.31 -7.48
CA ALA A 34 1.92 -17.34 -8.46
C ALA A 34 0.78 -16.89 -9.38
N GLN A 35 -0.07 -17.79 -9.85
CA GLN A 35 -1.25 -17.44 -10.65
C GLN A 35 -2.22 -16.56 -9.85
N PHE A 36 -2.49 -16.93 -8.59
CA PHE A 36 -3.34 -16.14 -7.69
C PHE A 36 -2.82 -14.71 -7.51
N LEU A 37 -1.55 -14.55 -7.13
CA LEU A 37 -0.97 -13.23 -6.88
C LEU A 37 -0.76 -12.41 -8.16
N SER A 38 -0.43 -13.06 -9.28
CA SER A 38 -0.35 -12.40 -10.59
C SER A 38 -1.68 -11.73 -10.95
N LYS A 39 -2.80 -12.44 -10.74
CA LYS A 39 -4.15 -11.90 -10.95
C LYS A 39 -4.49 -10.78 -9.97
N GLU A 40 -4.28 -11.01 -8.67
CA GLU A 40 -4.69 -10.05 -7.63
C GLU A 40 -3.83 -8.78 -7.59
N LEU A 41 -2.54 -8.89 -7.92
CA LEU A 41 -1.61 -7.77 -7.95
C LEU A 41 -1.41 -7.20 -9.36
N GLY A 42 -2.12 -7.71 -10.38
CA GLY A 42 -2.06 -7.25 -11.77
C GLY A 42 -0.66 -7.18 -12.36
N ILE A 43 0.20 -8.15 -12.04
CA ILE A 43 1.57 -8.28 -12.55
C ILE A 43 1.72 -9.61 -13.28
N SER A 44 2.75 -9.77 -14.09
CA SER A 44 2.99 -11.03 -14.80
C SER A 44 3.33 -12.17 -13.84
N TYR A 45 3.12 -13.40 -14.30
CA TYR A 45 3.51 -14.61 -13.59
C TYR A 45 5.02 -14.61 -13.25
N SER A 46 5.86 -14.21 -14.21
CA SER A 46 7.31 -14.12 -14.04
C SER A 46 7.74 -13.10 -12.99
N GLU A 47 7.06 -11.95 -12.92
CA GLU A 47 7.30 -10.94 -11.89
C GLU A 47 6.89 -11.46 -10.51
N THR A 48 5.79 -12.21 -10.44
CA THR A 48 5.32 -12.81 -9.19
C THR A 48 6.32 -13.85 -8.65
N LEU A 49 6.85 -14.73 -9.52
CA LEU A 49 7.92 -15.65 -9.14
C LEU A 49 9.15 -14.90 -8.61
N SER A 50 9.49 -13.76 -9.21
CA SER A 50 10.59 -12.91 -8.76
C SER A 50 10.32 -12.28 -7.38
N LEU A 51 9.06 -11.98 -7.05
CA LEU A 51 8.69 -11.47 -5.74
C LEU A 51 8.92 -12.49 -4.62
N PHE A 52 8.70 -13.79 -4.85
CA PHE A 52 8.88 -14.82 -3.82
C PHE A 52 10.31 -14.86 -3.29
N ARG A 53 11.29 -14.58 -4.14
CA ARG A 53 12.72 -14.54 -3.75
C ARG A 53 13.02 -13.45 -2.74
N ARG A 54 12.29 -12.33 -2.80
CA ARG A 54 12.48 -11.16 -1.94
C ARG A 54 11.50 -11.11 -0.77
N HIS A 55 10.32 -11.69 -0.96
CA HIS A 55 9.19 -11.62 -0.05
C HIS A 55 8.56 -13.00 0.10
N LEU A 56 9.32 -13.91 0.72
CA LEU A 56 8.91 -15.31 0.90
C LEU A 56 7.57 -15.47 1.62
N CYS A 57 7.15 -14.47 2.41
CA CYS A 57 5.82 -14.47 3.04
C CYS A 57 4.67 -14.53 2.03
N LEU A 58 4.84 -13.97 0.82
CA LEU A 58 3.84 -14.09 -0.24
C LEU A 58 3.68 -15.53 -0.72
N LEU A 59 4.75 -16.32 -0.63
CA LEU A 59 4.71 -17.74 -0.95
C LEU A 59 4.15 -18.55 0.22
N THR A 60 4.70 -18.41 1.42
CA THR A 60 4.49 -19.39 2.51
C THR A 60 3.32 -19.10 3.44
N GLN A 61 2.67 -17.94 3.28
CA GLN A 61 1.56 -17.54 4.14
C GLN A 61 0.25 -18.19 3.71
N ASP A 62 -0.67 -18.31 4.68
CA ASP A 62 -2.03 -18.79 4.43
C ASP A 62 -2.74 -17.96 3.35
N THR A 63 -3.45 -18.65 2.44
CA THR A 63 -4.16 -18.02 1.32
C THR A 63 -5.27 -17.10 1.81
N ASN A 64 -6.04 -17.53 2.82
CA ASN A 64 -7.16 -16.74 3.32
C ASN A 64 -6.65 -15.44 3.94
N ARG A 65 -5.50 -15.49 4.62
CA ARG A 65 -4.82 -14.30 5.13
C ARG A 65 -4.41 -13.33 4.01
N LEU A 66 -3.80 -13.83 2.93
CA LEU A 66 -3.45 -12.99 1.79
C LEU A 66 -4.69 -12.32 1.18
N GLN A 67 -5.77 -13.07 1.00
CA GLN A 67 -7.05 -12.55 0.50
C GLN A 67 -7.63 -11.46 1.40
N ARG A 68 -7.62 -11.65 2.73
CA ARG A 68 -8.10 -10.63 3.68
C ARG A 68 -7.26 -9.36 3.61
N VAL A 69 -5.93 -9.46 3.57
CA VAL A 69 -5.07 -8.29 3.41
C VAL A 69 -5.32 -7.60 2.07
N LEU A 70 -5.49 -8.33 0.96
CA LEU A 70 -5.84 -7.76 -0.34
C LEU A 70 -7.19 -7.04 -0.29
N SER A 71 -8.19 -7.59 0.41
CA SER A 71 -9.49 -6.93 0.61
C SER A 71 -9.33 -5.60 1.33
N LEU A 72 -8.59 -5.57 2.44
CA LEU A 72 -8.32 -4.34 3.20
C LEU A 72 -7.60 -3.28 2.35
N LEU A 73 -6.63 -3.69 1.52
CA LEU A 73 -5.93 -2.78 0.61
C LEU A 73 -6.88 -2.22 -0.46
N ARG A 74 -7.78 -3.05 -1.00
CA ARG A 74 -8.77 -2.65 -2.01
C ARG A 74 -9.83 -1.71 -1.42
N GLU A 75 -10.35 -2.01 -0.24
CA GLU A 75 -11.29 -1.16 0.50
C GLU A 75 -10.68 0.19 0.89
N GLY A 76 -9.38 0.22 1.19
CA GLY A 76 -8.61 1.44 1.40
C GLY A 76 -8.21 2.18 0.13
N GLN A 77 -8.67 1.72 -1.04
CA GLN A 77 -8.32 2.24 -2.36
C GLN A 77 -6.81 2.39 -2.57
N VAL A 78 -6.02 1.49 -1.98
CA VAL A 78 -4.56 1.57 -2.04
C VAL A 78 -4.12 1.31 -3.49
N PRO A 79 -3.38 2.24 -4.12
CA PRO A 79 -2.93 2.05 -5.49
C PRO A 79 -2.05 0.80 -5.64
N GLN A 80 -2.27 0.03 -6.69
CA GLN A 80 -1.54 -1.21 -6.96
C GLN A 80 -0.02 -1.01 -7.00
N ASP A 81 0.44 0.07 -7.63
CA ASP A 81 1.85 0.44 -7.67
C ASP A 81 2.40 0.76 -6.27
N ALA A 82 1.58 1.30 -5.36
CA ALA A 82 1.95 1.51 -3.97
C ALA A 82 2.04 0.18 -3.21
N ILE A 83 1.13 -0.78 -3.45
CA ILE A 83 1.19 -2.13 -2.86
C ILE A 83 2.48 -2.83 -3.27
N LEU A 84 2.83 -2.82 -4.55
CA LEU A 84 4.05 -3.46 -5.08
C LEU A 84 5.34 -2.86 -4.50
N ARG A 85 5.33 -1.58 -4.13
CA ARG A 85 6.46 -0.92 -3.47
C ARG A 85 6.57 -1.23 -1.97
N ASP A 86 5.51 -1.72 -1.33
CA ASP A 86 5.48 -2.02 0.11
C ASP A 86 4.77 -3.35 0.42
N LEU A 87 5.37 -4.45 -0.07
CA LEU A 87 4.87 -5.81 0.16
C LEU A 87 4.99 -6.27 1.62
N TRP A 88 5.65 -5.49 2.49
CA TRP A 88 5.69 -5.78 3.93
C TRP A 88 4.34 -5.63 4.60
N VAL A 89 3.41 -4.90 3.99
CA VAL A 89 2.02 -4.79 4.46
C VAL A 89 1.37 -6.18 4.60
N PHE A 90 1.76 -7.15 3.77
CA PHE A 90 1.29 -8.52 3.85
C PHE A 90 1.73 -9.28 5.10
N ARG A 91 2.61 -8.72 5.95
CA ARG A 91 3.04 -9.34 7.21
C ARG A 91 2.42 -8.68 8.44
N HIS A 92 1.70 -7.57 8.27
CA HIS A 92 1.18 -6.78 9.38
C HIS A 92 -0.13 -7.34 9.96
N ASN A 93 -0.41 -6.96 11.21
CA ASN A 93 -1.59 -7.41 11.96
C ASN A 93 -2.90 -6.94 11.29
N GLU A 94 -3.74 -7.89 10.89
CA GLU A 94 -4.99 -7.65 10.17
C GLU A 94 -5.99 -6.80 10.97
N ASN A 95 -6.12 -7.05 12.29
CA ASN A 95 -7.03 -6.31 13.16
C ASN A 95 -6.61 -4.84 13.27
N LEU A 96 -5.31 -4.56 13.34
CA LEU A 96 -4.78 -3.19 13.32
C LEU A 96 -5.09 -2.51 11.99
N MET A 97 -4.83 -3.20 10.87
CA MET A 97 -5.10 -2.68 9.54
C MET A 97 -6.59 -2.34 9.37
N GLU A 98 -7.49 -3.22 9.80
CA GLU A 98 -8.94 -3.02 9.75
C GLU A 98 -9.39 -1.83 10.61
N SER A 99 -8.88 -1.73 11.85
CA SER A 99 -9.16 -0.59 12.74
C SER A 99 -8.76 0.75 12.10
N ARG A 100 -7.58 0.79 11.46
CA ARG A 100 -7.09 1.99 10.78
C ARG A 100 -7.86 2.33 9.53
N LEU A 101 -8.22 1.32 8.73
CA LEU A 101 -9.08 1.51 7.55
C LEU A 101 -10.41 2.16 7.96
N LYS A 102 -11.09 1.61 8.98
CA LYS A 102 -12.35 2.16 9.49
C LYS A 102 -12.21 3.62 9.91
N ARG A 103 -11.11 3.97 10.57
CA ARG A 103 -10.85 5.34 11.01
C ARG A 103 -10.53 6.29 9.86
N ALA A 104 -9.74 5.86 8.89
CA ALA A 104 -9.47 6.64 7.69
C ALA A 104 -10.75 6.89 6.87
N GLN A 105 -11.60 5.87 6.71
CA GLN A 105 -12.88 6.00 6.02
C GLN A 105 -13.84 6.99 6.71
N LYS A 106 -13.89 7.00 8.05
CA LYS A 106 -14.72 7.95 8.82
C LYS A 106 -14.41 9.42 8.52
N VAL A 107 -13.16 9.72 8.19
CA VAL A 107 -12.69 11.10 7.92
C VAL A 107 -12.46 11.36 6.42
N GLY A 108 -12.89 10.43 5.56
CA GLY A 108 -12.71 10.53 4.10
C GLY A 108 -11.24 10.46 3.63
N LEU A 109 -10.33 9.92 4.44
CA LEU A 109 -8.91 9.77 4.09
C LEU A 109 -8.70 8.58 3.13
N LEU A 110 -8.98 8.82 1.85
CA LEU A 110 -8.76 7.89 0.74
C LEU A 110 -8.15 8.64 -0.46
N PRO A 111 -7.30 8.00 -1.28
CA PRO A 111 -6.77 6.64 -1.13
C PRO A 111 -5.72 6.53 -0.02
N MET A 112 -5.70 5.40 0.69
CA MET A 112 -4.69 5.13 1.72
C MET A 112 -3.33 4.74 1.10
N ARG A 113 -2.26 4.89 1.88
CA ARG A 113 -0.93 4.36 1.56
C ARG A 113 -0.63 3.12 2.40
N PRO A 114 0.12 2.12 1.91
CA PRO A 114 0.42 0.90 2.66
C PRO A 114 1.07 1.17 4.02
N TRP A 115 1.97 2.17 4.10
CA TRP A 115 2.64 2.53 5.36
C TRP A 115 1.64 2.93 6.46
N MET A 116 0.49 3.51 6.11
CA MET A 116 -0.53 3.95 7.08
C MET A 116 -1.14 2.75 7.82
N LEU A 117 -1.22 1.61 7.15
CA LEU A 117 -1.79 0.38 7.72
C LEU A 117 -0.81 -0.33 8.67
N ARG A 118 0.45 0.12 8.73
CA ARG A 118 1.51 -0.56 9.49
C ARG A 118 2.40 0.31 10.37
N CYS A 119 2.36 1.64 10.21
CA CYS A 119 3.20 2.57 10.98
C CYS A 119 2.88 2.53 12.49
N PRO A 120 3.71 3.13 13.36
CA PRO A 120 3.33 3.34 14.76
C PRO A 120 2.03 4.14 14.89
N GLU A 121 1.29 3.92 15.98
CA GLU A 121 -0.02 4.56 16.19
C GLU A 121 0.06 6.08 16.19
N GLU A 122 1.05 6.64 16.87
CA GLU A 122 1.32 8.08 16.90
C GLU A 122 1.52 8.66 15.49
N THR A 123 2.19 7.92 14.60
CA THR A 123 2.39 8.35 13.21
C THR A 123 1.08 8.36 12.43
N PHE A 124 0.22 7.36 12.66
CA PHE A 124 -1.10 7.30 12.03
C PHE A 124 -2.01 8.43 12.53
N GLU A 125 -2.07 8.64 13.85
CA GLU A 125 -2.83 9.73 14.48
C GLU A 125 -2.39 11.11 14.00
N ALA A 126 -1.07 11.36 13.97
CA ALA A 126 -0.53 12.62 13.48
C ALA A 126 -0.84 12.85 11.99
N HIS A 127 -1.01 11.79 11.20
CA HIS A 127 -1.44 11.91 9.82
C HIS A 127 -2.94 12.18 9.70
N LEU A 128 -3.77 11.49 10.48
CA LEU A 128 -5.22 11.75 10.53
C LEU A 128 -5.52 13.19 10.96
N ARG A 129 -4.91 13.68 12.04
CA ARG A 129 -5.11 15.07 12.51
C ARG A 129 -4.73 16.10 11.46
N ARG A 130 -3.64 15.88 10.73
CA ARG A 130 -3.23 16.77 9.63
C ARG A 130 -4.21 16.70 8.46
N TRP A 131 -4.71 15.51 8.14
CA TRP A 131 -5.73 15.34 7.11
C TRP A 131 -7.01 16.10 7.46
N GLU A 132 -7.53 15.92 8.67
CA GLU A 132 -8.73 16.60 9.16
C GLU A 132 -8.53 18.13 9.18
N ALA A 133 -7.43 18.62 9.76
CA ALA A 133 -7.14 20.05 9.79
C ALA A 133 -7.02 20.66 8.38
N ARG A 134 -6.46 19.91 7.43
CA ARG A 134 -6.41 20.33 6.03
C ARG A 134 -7.80 20.33 5.39
N ALA A 135 -8.61 19.30 5.64
CA ALA A 135 -9.97 19.21 5.12
C ALA A 135 -10.82 20.37 5.65
N ASP A 136 -10.76 20.66 6.94
CA ASP A 136 -11.44 21.79 7.57
C ASP A 136 -10.97 23.14 7.02
N ALA A 137 -9.67 23.30 6.80
CA ALA A 137 -9.11 24.53 6.23
C ALA A 137 -9.47 24.73 4.75
N LEU A 138 -9.67 23.65 3.99
CA LEU A 138 -10.02 23.70 2.57
C LEU A 138 -11.53 23.72 2.34
N TRP A 139 -12.34 23.19 3.25
CA TRP A 139 -13.80 23.10 3.12
C TRP A 139 -14.49 24.41 2.72
N PRO A 140 -14.12 25.59 3.25
CA PRO A 140 -14.74 26.86 2.85
C PRO A 140 -14.35 27.32 1.44
N HIS A 141 -13.34 26.72 0.81
CA HIS A 141 -12.74 27.19 -0.43
C HIS A 141 -12.87 26.15 -1.53
N THR A 142 -13.15 26.60 -2.76
CA THR A 142 -13.37 25.69 -3.90
C THR A 142 -12.11 24.90 -4.27
N ASP A 143 -10.94 25.48 -4.06
CA ASP A 143 -9.65 24.86 -4.40
C ASP A 143 -8.51 25.46 -3.56
N THR A 144 -7.36 24.77 -3.54
CA THR A 144 -6.15 25.21 -2.83
C THR A 144 -5.64 26.57 -3.31
N VAL A 145 -5.84 26.94 -4.58
CA VAL A 145 -5.41 28.24 -5.12
C VAL A 145 -6.23 29.37 -4.51
N THR A 146 -7.53 29.15 -4.34
CA THR A 146 -8.50 30.08 -3.76
C THR A 146 -8.20 30.27 -2.27
N TYR A 147 -8.00 29.16 -1.55
CA TYR A 147 -7.53 29.19 -0.16
C TYR A 147 -6.25 30.02 0.03
N LEU A 148 -5.22 29.77 -0.79
CA LEU A 148 -3.95 30.49 -0.70
C LEU A 148 -4.09 31.97 -1.09
N ALA A 149 -4.91 32.28 -2.10
CA ALA A 149 -5.16 33.65 -2.54
C ALA A 149 -5.81 34.47 -1.42
N GLU A 150 -6.83 33.94 -0.76
CA GLU A 150 -7.51 34.58 0.36
C GLU A 150 -6.58 34.69 1.58
N ARG A 151 -5.90 33.60 1.94
CA ARG A 151 -5.02 33.57 3.13
C ARG A 151 -3.80 34.49 2.98
N LEU A 152 -3.26 34.64 1.79
CA LEU A 152 -2.11 35.51 1.50
C LEU A 152 -2.51 36.90 0.98
N ASN A 153 -3.83 37.19 0.94
CA ASN A 153 -4.39 38.44 0.45
C ASN A 153 -3.83 38.87 -0.92
N CYS A 154 -3.85 37.95 -1.88
CA CYS A 154 -3.34 38.19 -3.23
C CYS A 154 -4.26 37.56 -4.29
N SER A 155 -4.03 37.87 -5.57
CA SER A 155 -4.88 37.36 -6.64
C SER A 155 -4.62 35.88 -6.94
N ARG A 156 -5.65 35.15 -7.39
CA ARG A 156 -5.50 33.76 -7.88
C ARG A 156 -4.47 33.65 -9.01
N GLY A 157 -4.35 34.69 -9.84
CA GLY A 157 -3.32 34.77 -10.89
C GLY A 157 -1.90 34.79 -10.32
N HIS A 158 -1.69 35.50 -9.22
CA HIS A 158 -0.41 35.55 -8.52
C HIS A 158 -0.04 34.20 -7.90
N ILE A 159 -1.00 33.53 -7.24
CA ILE A 159 -0.78 32.17 -6.73
C ILE A 159 -0.45 31.20 -7.87
N ARG A 160 -1.17 31.25 -9.00
CA ARG A 160 -0.86 30.39 -10.17
C ARG A 160 0.56 30.60 -10.66
N PHE A 161 1.02 31.84 -10.77
CA PHE A 161 2.40 32.15 -11.12
C PHE A 161 3.41 31.55 -10.12
N LEU A 162 3.16 31.70 -8.81
CA LEU A 162 4.02 31.12 -7.78
C LEU A 162 4.04 29.57 -7.84
N THR A 163 2.89 28.94 -8.10
CA THR A 163 2.80 27.47 -8.21
C THR A 163 3.48 26.92 -9.46
N GLN A 164 3.57 27.68 -10.55
CA GLN A 164 4.38 27.30 -11.71
C GLN A 164 5.88 27.26 -11.36
N LYS A 165 6.34 28.20 -10.51
CA LYS A 165 7.73 28.26 -10.05
C LYS A 165 8.03 27.25 -8.94
N ASN A 166 7.06 26.99 -8.08
CA ASN A 166 7.17 26.03 -6.99
C ASN A 166 5.87 25.24 -6.81
N PRO A 167 5.72 24.09 -7.47
CA PRO A 167 4.53 23.25 -7.38
C PRO A 167 4.22 22.76 -5.95
N ARG A 168 5.23 22.73 -5.06
CA ARG A 168 5.04 22.33 -3.66
C ARG A 168 4.15 23.28 -2.87
N LEU A 169 3.93 24.51 -3.33
CA LEU A 169 3.00 25.45 -2.69
C LEU A 169 1.56 24.93 -2.66
N LEU A 170 1.19 24.04 -3.58
CA LEU A 170 -0.13 23.37 -3.57
C LEU A 170 -0.22 22.26 -2.51
N THR A 171 0.91 21.92 -1.87
CA THR A 171 0.95 20.92 -0.80
C THR A 171 0.73 21.62 0.52
N ILE A 172 -0.54 21.80 0.90
CA ILE A 172 -0.89 22.23 2.25
C ILE A 172 -0.65 21.02 3.17
N ASN A 173 0.28 21.18 4.12
CA ASN A 173 0.66 20.19 5.11
C ASN A 173 -0.12 20.33 6.40
#